data_AF-A0A971TH31-F1
#
_entry.id   AF-A0A971TH31-F1
#
_cell.length_a   1.000
_cell.length_b   1.000
_cell.length_c   1.000
_cell.angle_alpha   90.00
_cell.angle_beta   90.00
_cell.angle_gamma   90.00
#
_symmetry.space_group_name_H-M   'P 1'
#
loop_
_entity.id
_entity.type
_entity.pdbx_description
1 polymer ?
#
loop_
_entity_poly.entity_id
_entity_poly.type
_entity_poly.pdbx_seq_one_letter_code
_entity_poly.pdbx_strand_id
1 'polypeptide(L)'
;RDAQVLINGQRARVDGRTARLDSDEMALELTVQPAFVLVPNARTTLQVTGGGRTFALTPNLATGRAAVGIGAVNTGILGDRQTGRLASLASGQANALTSGNLHSSQSIVESAIREVASLRGRLGAFQRYTVESALRSQQVALENISAAESAIRDVDFAVETAHLARSDILVQSASRVLRTANALPQIILQLLAP
;
A
#
# COMPACT_ATOMS: atom_id res chain seq x y z
N ARG A 1 -22.69 12.53 -31.21
CA ARG A 1 -22.91 11.20 -30.59
C ARG A 1 -21.62 10.86 -29.87
N ASP A 2 -21.67 10.69 -28.56
CA ASP A 2 -20.48 10.41 -27.76
C ASP A 2 -19.93 9.03 -28.10
N ALA A 3 -18.61 8.91 -28.18
CA ALA A 3 -17.96 7.64 -28.42
C ALA A 3 -18.13 6.75 -27.19
N GLN A 4 -18.57 5.50 -27.38
CA GLN A 4 -18.55 4.49 -26.32
C GLN A 4 -17.19 3.80 -26.35
N VAL A 5 -16.40 3.99 -25.29
CA VAL A 5 -15.06 3.40 -25.17
C VAL A 5 -15.07 2.38 -24.05
N LEU A 6 -14.61 1.16 -24.36
CA LEU A 6 -14.39 0.08 -23.42
C LEU A 6 -12.88 -0.09 -23.25
N ILE A 7 -12.40 -0.08 -22.02
CA ILE A 7 -11.00 -0.33 -21.68
C ILE A 7 -11.00 -1.52 -20.71
N ASN A 8 -10.43 -2.65 -21.13
CA ASN A 8 -10.46 -3.93 -20.40
C ASN A 8 -11.87 -4.38 -19.97
N GLY A 9 -12.89 -4.12 -20.80
CA GLY A 9 -14.28 -4.47 -20.50
C GLY A 9 -15.00 -3.51 -19.54
N GLN A 10 -14.28 -2.54 -18.95
CA GLN A 10 -14.87 -1.46 -18.17
C GLN A 10 -15.20 -0.27 -19.07
N ARG A 11 -16.34 0.38 -18.83
CA ARG A 11 -16.78 1.55 -19.60
C ARG A 11 -15.97 2.76 -19.16
N ALA A 12 -15.15 3.30 -20.07
CA ALA A 12 -14.33 4.48 -19.83
C ALA A 12 -15.22 5.74 -19.78
N ARG A 13 -14.83 6.75 -18.99
CA ARG A 13 -15.47 8.06 -19.06
C ARG A 13 -14.96 8.76 -20.32
N VAL A 14 -15.87 9.18 -21.19
CA VAL A 14 -15.53 9.84 -22.46
C VAL A 14 -16.06 11.26 -22.42
N ASP A 15 -15.17 12.20 -22.70
CA ASP A 15 -15.50 13.62 -22.90
C ASP A 15 -15.03 14.03 -24.29
N GLY A 16 -15.99 14.19 -25.21
CA GLY A 16 -15.75 14.47 -26.62
C GLY A 16 -14.86 13.42 -27.29
N ARG A 17 -13.59 13.77 -27.52
CA ARG A 17 -12.59 12.92 -28.20
C ARG A 17 -11.65 12.21 -27.23
N THR A 18 -11.76 12.51 -25.94
CA THR A 18 -10.83 12.02 -24.93
C THR A 18 -11.54 10.99 -24.06
N ALA A 19 -10.97 9.80 -23.97
CA ALA A 19 -11.43 8.73 -23.09
C ALA A 19 -10.44 8.56 -21.93
N ARG A 20 -10.96 8.47 -20.71
CA ARG A 20 -10.16 8.25 -19.50
C ARG A 20 -10.55 6.94 -18.83
N LEU A 21 -9.54 6.16 -18.43
CA LEU A 21 -9.67 5.04 -17.49
C LEU A 21 -8.78 5.32 -16.28
N ASP A 22 -9.41 5.40 -15.12
CA ASP A 22 -8.72 5.35 -13.83
C ASP A 22 -9.04 4.00 -13.18
N SER A 23 -8.00 3.25 -12.88
CA SER A 23 -8.02 2.00 -12.12
C SER A 23 -7.00 2.10 -10.99
N ASP A 24 -7.08 1.19 -10.01
CA ASP A 24 -6.16 1.17 -8.87
C ASP A 24 -4.68 1.10 -9.27
N GLU A 25 -4.37 0.51 -10.43
CA GLU A 25 -3.00 0.35 -10.93
C GLU A 25 -2.62 1.29 -12.09
N MET A 26 -3.60 1.88 -12.78
CA MET A 26 -3.37 2.62 -14.02
C MET A 26 -4.36 3.76 -14.22
N ALA A 27 -3.82 4.95 -14.50
CA ALA A 27 -4.55 6.07 -15.08
C ALA A 27 -4.15 6.21 -16.56
N LEU A 28 -5.13 6.14 -17.46
CA LEU A 28 -4.94 6.19 -18.90
C LEU A 28 -5.85 7.27 -19.50
N GLU A 29 -5.27 8.18 -20.27
CA GLU A 29 -6.00 9.14 -21.09
C GLU A 29 -5.69 8.85 -22.57
N LEU A 30 -6.74 8.68 -23.37
CA LEU A 30 -6.67 8.38 -24.80
C LEU A 30 -7.43 9.44 -25.59
N THR A 31 -6.73 10.19 -26.43
CA THR A 31 -7.36 11.16 -27.35
C THR A 31 -7.49 10.55 -28.74
N VAL A 32 -8.73 10.41 -29.21
CA VAL A 32 -9.04 9.89 -30.54
C VAL A 32 -8.75 10.97 -31.59
N GLN A 33 -7.95 10.66 -32.61
CA GLN A 33 -7.63 11.60 -33.71
C GLN A 33 -8.76 11.68 -34.75
N PRO A 34 -8.96 12.82 -35.44
CA PRO A 34 -10.08 13.01 -36.39
C PRO A 34 -10.15 11.97 -37.50
N ALA A 35 -9.00 11.53 -38.00
CA ALA A 35 -8.89 10.51 -39.03
C ALA A 35 -9.41 9.12 -38.60
N PHE A 36 -9.48 8.84 -37.30
CA PHE A 36 -9.99 7.56 -36.78
C PHE A 36 -11.48 7.35 -37.09
N VAL A 37 -12.24 8.42 -37.35
CA VAL A 37 -13.69 8.36 -37.66
C VAL A 37 -13.95 8.04 -39.14
N LEU A 38 -12.93 8.10 -40.00
CA LEU A 38 -13.08 7.90 -41.45
C LEU A 38 -13.00 6.43 -41.89
N VAL A 39 -12.62 5.51 -40.99
CA VAL A 39 -12.49 4.08 -41.30
C VAL A 39 -13.56 3.30 -40.52
N PRO A 40 -14.63 2.81 -41.19
CA PRO A 40 -15.64 1.97 -40.56
C PRO A 40 -14.98 0.74 -39.91
N ASN A 41 -15.34 0.44 -38.66
CA ASN A 41 -14.79 -0.68 -37.87
C ASN A 41 -13.29 -0.60 -37.53
N ALA A 42 -12.68 0.59 -37.58
CA ALA A 42 -11.30 0.76 -37.12
C ALA A 42 -11.15 0.31 -35.65
N ARG A 43 -10.26 -0.66 -35.44
CA ARG A 43 -9.83 -1.10 -34.10
C ARG A 43 -8.40 -0.63 -33.90
N THR A 44 -8.15 0.06 -32.79
CA THR A 44 -6.79 0.30 -32.29
C THR A 44 -6.63 -0.45 -30.98
N THR A 45 -5.52 -1.16 -30.83
CA THR A 45 -5.19 -1.89 -29.61
C THR A 45 -3.99 -1.20 -28.99
N LEU A 46 -4.18 -0.59 -27.82
CA LEU A 46 -3.09 -0.11 -26.99
C LEU A 46 -2.70 -1.22 -26.02
N GLN A 47 -1.52 -1.81 -26.20
CA GLN A 47 -0.94 -2.71 -25.22
C GLN A 47 -0.04 -1.91 -24.26
N VAL A 48 -0.51 -1.72 -23.03
CA VAL A 48 0.34 -1.23 -21.94
C VAL A 48 1.13 -2.42 -21.39
N THR A 49 2.31 -2.64 -21.96
CA THR A 49 3.19 -3.79 -21.62
C THR A 49 4.03 -3.53 -20.36
N GLY A 50 3.89 -2.35 -19.77
CA GLY A 50 4.64 -1.91 -18.60
C GLY A 50 4.66 -0.39 -18.51
N GLY A 51 4.96 0.10 -17.31
CA GLY A 51 5.04 1.54 -17.04
C GLY A 51 5.40 1.89 -15.61
N GLY A 52 5.43 0.91 -14.70
CA GLY A 52 5.81 1.10 -13.31
C GLY A 52 6.43 -0.12 -12.67
N ARG A 53 6.98 0.08 -11.47
CA ARG A 53 7.50 -1.01 -10.65
C ARG A 53 6.45 -1.39 -9.62
N THR A 54 6.27 -2.69 -9.42
CA THR A 54 5.47 -3.21 -8.29
C THR A 54 6.35 -3.27 -7.05
N PHE A 55 5.83 -2.77 -5.94
CA PHE A 55 6.45 -2.83 -4.62
C PHE A 55 5.58 -3.70 -3.70
N ALA A 56 6.22 -4.48 -2.84
CA ALA A 56 5.53 -5.16 -1.75
C ALA A 56 5.40 -4.17 -0.58
N LEU A 57 4.16 -3.87 -0.18
CA LEU A 57 3.85 -3.01 0.97
C LEU A 57 3.56 -3.83 2.22
N THR A 58 3.26 -5.11 2.06
CA THR A 58 3.02 -6.04 3.18
C THR A 58 3.79 -7.35 2.96
N PRO A 59 3.98 -8.16 4.01
CA PRO A 59 4.59 -9.48 3.89
C PRO A 59 3.82 -10.44 2.96
N ASN A 60 2.51 -10.24 2.76
CA ASN A 60 1.72 -11.02 1.83
C ASN A 60 1.89 -10.50 0.40
N LEU A 61 2.66 -11.24 -0.41
CA LEU A 61 2.98 -10.88 -1.79
C LEU A 61 1.82 -11.11 -2.78
N ALA A 62 0.74 -11.78 -2.39
CA ALA A 62 -0.42 -12.01 -3.28
C ALA A 62 -1.35 -10.80 -3.32
N THR A 63 -1.54 -10.12 -2.19
CA THR A 63 -2.54 -9.04 -2.04
C THR A 63 -1.96 -7.71 -1.59
N GLY A 64 -0.73 -7.69 -1.05
CA GLY A 64 -0.10 -6.48 -0.51
C GLY A 64 0.89 -5.83 -1.47
N ARG A 65 0.65 -5.90 -2.78
CA ARG A 65 1.49 -5.24 -3.79
C ARG A 65 0.83 -3.96 -4.26
N ALA A 66 1.63 -2.97 -4.59
CA ALA A 66 1.18 -1.74 -5.22
C ALA A 66 2.13 -1.34 -6.35
N ALA A 67 1.59 -0.81 -7.45
CA ALA A 67 2.36 -0.40 -8.62
C ALA A 67 2.41 1.12 -8.75
N VAL A 68 3.58 1.66 -9.09
CA VAL A 68 3.72 3.06 -9.50
C VAL A 68 4.58 3.18 -10.73
N GLY A 69 4.04 3.89 -11.72
CA GLY A 69 4.74 4.26 -12.94
C GLY A 69 5.13 5.72 -12.99
N ILE A 70 6.41 5.96 -13.24
CA ILE A 70 6.97 7.29 -13.52
C ILE A 70 7.50 7.27 -14.95
N GLY A 71 6.84 8.01 -15.82
CA GLY A 71 7.33 8.25 -17.17
C GLY A 71 8.61 9.09 -17.15
N ALA A 72 9.33 9.12 -18.26
CA ALA A 72 10.55 9.92 -18.36
C ALA A 72 10.25 11.42 -18.29
N VAL A 73 11.00 12.15 -17.46
CA VAL A 73 10.82 13.59 -17.17
C VAL A 73 11.97 14.45 -17.71
N ASN A 74 12.62 14.02 -18.79
CA ASN A 74 13.67 14.82 -19.42
C ASN A 74 13.09 15.91 -20.33
N THR A 75 13.91 16.91 -20.64
CA THR A 75 13.52 18.08 -21.46
C THR A 75 13.10 17.70 -22.88
N GLY A 76 13.54 16.55 -23.40
CA GLY A 76 13.14 16.01 -24.70
C GLY A 76 11.75 15.38 -24.73
N ILE A 77 11.10 15.22 -23.57
CA ILE A 77 9.76 14.63 -23.44
C ILE A 77 8.78 15.63 -22.83
N LEU A 78 9.19 16.40 -21.82
CA LEU A 78 8.33 17.36 -21.13
C LEU A 78 7.82 18.47 -22.07
N GLY A 79 6.51 18.71 -22.03
CA GLY A 79 5.79 19.61 -22.92
C GLY A 79 4.91 18.86 -23.92
N ASP A 80 4.15 19.61 -24.71
CA ASP A 80 3.16 19.06 -25.62
C ASP A 80 3.72 18.84 -27.05
N ARG A 81 3.14 17.88 -27.80
CA ARG A 81 3.49 17.63 -29.19
C ARG A 81 3.04 18.74 -30.15
N GLN A 82 1.97 19.47 -29.83
CA GLN A 82 1.47 20.57 -30.66
C GLN A 82 2.15 21.89 -30.31
N THR A 83 2.34 22.19 -29.02
CA THR A 83 3.00 23.42 -28.59
C THR A 83 4.52 23.35 -28.68
N GLY A 84 5.11 22.17 -28.42
CA GLY A 84 6.56 21.96 -28.38
C GLY A 84 7.04 21.45 -27.03
N ARG A 85 8.28 20.96 -27.01
CA ARG A 85 8.93 20.40 -25.81
C ARG A 85 10.01 21.31 -25.26
N LEU A 86 10.37 21.16 -23.98
CA LEU A 86 11.39 21.99 -23.34
C LEU A 86 12.73 22.00 -24.10
N ALA A 87 13.14 20.87 -24.68
CA ALA A 87 14.38 20.79 -25.47
C ALA A 87 14.39 21.72 -26.70
N SER A 88 13.22 22.06 -27.24
CA SER A 88 13.10 22.97 -28.39
C SER A 88 13.35 24.45 -28.05
N LEU A 89 13.44 24.79 -26.76
CA LEU A 89 13.79 26.14 -26.29
C LEU A 89 15.30 26.39 -26.28
N ALA A 90 16.11 25.34 -26.44
CA ALA A 90 17.56 25.46 -26.55
C ALA A 90 17.96 26.29 -27.77
N SER A 91 19.12 26.94 -27.72
CA SER A 91 19.63 27.75 -28.83
C SER A 91 19.76 26.93 -30.12
N GLY A 92 19.44 27.55 -31.26
CA GLY A 92 19.51 26.92 -32.58
C GLY A 92 18.36 25.97 -32.92
N GLN A 93 17.36 25.82 -32.05
CA GLN A 93 16.16 25.01 -32.28
C GLN A 93 14.97 25.86 -32.77
N ALA A 94 13.91 25.18 -33.22
CA ALA A 94 12.73 25.84 -33.80
C ALA A 94 12.00 26.81 -32.85
N ASN A 95 12.02 26.54 -31.54
CA ASN A 95 11.38 27.38 -30.52
C ASN A 95 12.42 28.10 -29.64
N ALA A 96 13.65 28.27 -30.14
CA ALA A 96 14.71 28.93 -29.38
C ALA A 96 14.25 30.31 -28.90
N LEU A 97 14.56 30.66 -27.65
CA LEU A 97 14.20 31.96 -27.06
C LEU A 97 14.75 33.16 -27.86
N THR A 98 15.85 32.94 -28.58
CA THR A 98 16.48 33.92 -29.47
C THR A 98 15.67 34.19 -30.74
N SER A 99 14.70 33.34 -31.10
CA SER A 99 13.84 33.51 -32.27
C SER A 99 12.74 34.58 -32.07
N GLY A 100 12.58 35.09 -30.84
CA GLY A 100 11.60 36.13 -30.50
C GLY A 100 10.18 35.60 -30.22
N ASN A 101 9.91 34.30 -30.39
CA ASN A 101 8.62 33.69 -30.09
C ASN A 101 8.45 33.36 -28.59
N LEU A 102 8.38 34.41 -27.77
CA LEU A 102 8.25 34.34 -26.32
C LEU A 102 6.91 33.69 -25.89
N HIS A 103 5.83 33.92 -26.62
CA HIS A 103 4.52 33.39 -26.28
C HIS A 103 4.48 31.86 -26.35
N SER A 104 4.97 31.29 -27.46
CA SER A 104 5.05 29.82 -27.59
C SER A 104 5.99 29.21 -26.56
N SER A 105 7.11 29.90 -26.27
CA SER A 105 8.07 29.48 -25.25
C SER A 105 7.43 29.40 -23.85
N GLN A 106 6.62 30.39 -23.49
CA GLN A 106 5.86 30.40 -22.24
C GLN A 106 4.86 29.24 -22.18
N SER A 107 4.12 28.99 -23.26
CA SER A 107 3.16 27.88 -23.31
C SER A 107 3.84 26.51 -23.18
N ILE A 108 5.03 26.31 -23.78
CA ILE A 108 5.82 25.08 -23.63
C ILE A 108 6.21 24.88 -22.16
N VAL A 109 6.73 25.92 -21.51
CA VAL A 109 7.12 25.86 -20.09
C VAL A 109 5.91 25.57 -19.20
N GLU A 110 4.78 26.21 -19.47
CA GLU A 110 3.55 25.99 -18.71
C GLU A 110 3.05 24.54 -18.85
N SER A 111 3.05 23.99 -20.07
CA SER A 111 2.71 22.58 -20.29
C SER A 111 3.61 21.64 -19.49
N ALA A 112 4.92 21.86 -19.56
CA ALA A 112 5.88 21.05 -18.81
C ALA A 112 5.68 21.16 -17.29
N ILE A 113 5.39 22.36 -16.77
CA ILE A 113 5.07 22.56 -15.34
C ILE A 113 3.81 21.79 -14.96
N ARG A 114 2.74 21.85 -15.77
CA ARG A 114 1.50 21.12 -15.51
C ARG A 114 1.73 19.62 -15.51
N GLU A 115 2.53 19.09 -16.43
CA GLU A 115 2.91 17.66 -16.46
C GLU A 115 3.65 17.24 -15.19
N VAL A 116 4.67 18.01 -14.77
CA VAL A 116 5.43 17.72 -13.55
C VAL A 116 4.55 17.85 -12.30
N ALA A 117 3.70 18.88 -12.23
CA ALA A 117 2.78 19.09 -11.12
C ALA A 117 1.76 17.94 -11.02
N SER A 118 1.21 17.49 -12.15
CA SER A 118 0.32 16.33 -12.22
C SER A 118 1.03 15.06 -11.75
N LEU A 119 2.25 14.81 -12.22
CA LEU A 119 3.06 13.67 -11.76
C LEU A 119 3.30 13.72 -10.25
N ARG A 120 3.67 14.88 -9.70
CA ARG A 120 3.85 15.07 -8.24
C ARG A 120 2.56 14.84 -7.47
N GLY A 121 1.42 15.32 -8.00
CA GLY A 121 0.10 15.08 -7.42
C GLY A 121 -0.25 13.59 -7.37
N ARG A 122 0.00 12.86 -8.47
CA ARG A 122 -0.20 11.40 -8.54
C ARG A 122 0.69 10.66 -7.54
N LEU A 123 1.96 11.02 -7.42
CA LEU A 123 2.87 10.42 -6.43
C LEU A 123 2.44 10.71 -5.00
N GLY A 124 2.01 11.94 -4.71
CA GLY A 124 1.48 12.31 -3.38
C GLY A 124 0.20 11.55 -3.03
N ALA A 125 -0.71 11.40 -4.00
CA ALA A 125 -1.91 10.58 -3.83
C ALA A 125 -1.55 9.10 -3.57
N PHE A 126 -0.63 8.54 -4.34
CA PHE A 126 -0.17 7.16 -4.13
C PHE A 126 0.41 6.96 -2.72
N GLN A 127 1.26 7.89 -2.27
CA GLN A 127 1.83 7.85 -0.92
C GLN A 127 0.72 7.88 0.14
N ARG A 128 -0.20 8.85 0.07
CA ARG A 128 -1.25 9.03 1.08
C ARG A 128 -2.28 7.91 1.13
N TYR A 129 -2.74 7.46 -0.03
CA TYR A 129 -3.85 6.51 -0.11
C TYR A 129 -3.39 5.06 -0.12
N THR A 130 -2.23 4.77 -0.68
CA THR A 130 -1.77 3.39 -0.80
C THR A 130 -0.74 3.06 0.28
N VAL A 131 0.37 3.79 0.33
CA VAL A 131 1.48 3.48 1.24
C VAL A 131 1.09 3.73 2.70
N GLU A 132 0.60 4.92 3.02
CA GLU A 132 0.21 5.25 4.40
C GLU A 132 -1.00 4.42 4.88
N SER A 133 -1.90 4.06 3.97
CA SER A 133 -3.03 3.18 4.33
C SER A 133 -2.57 1.76 4.64
N ALA A 134 -1.68 1.20 3.81
CA ALA A 134 -1.06 -0.09 4.08
C ALA A 134 -0.32 -0.06 5.43
N LEU A 135 0.46 0.99 5.69
CA LEU A 135 1.18 1.17 6.95
C LEU A 135 0.24 1.19 8.16
N ARG A 136 -0.85 1.97 8.11
CA ARG A 136 -1.86 1.99 9.18
C ARG A 136 -2.46 0.60 9.43
N SER A 137 -2.79 -0.14 8.37
CA SER A 137 -3.34 -1.49 8.51
C SER A 137 -2.36 -2.46 9.16
N GLN A 138 -1.06 -2.37 8.81
CA GLN A 138 -0.02 -3.21 9.40
C GLN A 138 0.23 -2.85 10.86
N GLN A 139 0.13 -1.58 11.23
CA GLN A 139 0.29 -1.14 12.62
C GLN A 139 -0.84 -1.67 13.51
N VAL A 140 -2.09 -1.65 13.02
CA VAL A 140 -3.22 -2.28 13.73
C VAL A 140 -3.02 -3.78 13.86
N ALA A 141 -2.55 -4.45 12.81
CA ALA A 141 -2.25 -5.88 12.87
C ALA A 141 -1.16 -6.19 13.90
N LEU A 142 -0.10 -5.38 13.96
CA LEU A 142 0.99 -5.50 14.93
C LEU A 142 0.46 -5.32 16.36
N GLU A 143 -0.37 -4.31 16.61
CA GLU A 143 -0.99 -4.08 17.91
C GLU A 143 -1.84 -5.28 18.36
N ASN A 144 -2.68 -5.80 17.47
CA ASN A 144 -3.51 -6.98 17.75
C ASN A 144 -2.67 -8.23 18.06
N ILE A 145 -1.59 -8.45 17.31
CA ILE A 145 -0.69 -9.59 17.53
C ILE A 145 0.06 -9.44 18.86
N SER A 146 0.57 -8.25 19.16
CA SER A 146 1.24 -7.94 20.42
C SER A 146 0.32 -8.12 21.63
N ALA A 147 -0.93 -7.67 21.52
CA ALA A 147 -1.93 -7.86 22.57
C ALA A 147 -2.28 -9.35 22.77
N ALA A 148 -2.42 -10.11 21.69
CA ALA A 148 -2.63 -11.55 21.76
C ALA A 148 -1.42 -12.28 22.37
N GLU A 149 -0.19 -11.89 22.00
CA GLU A 149 1.04 -12.43 22.59
C GLU A 149 1.10 -12.14 24.10
N SER A 150 0.81 -10.91 24.52
CA SER A 150 0.75 -10.54 25.94
C SER A 150 -0.27 -11.39 26.70
N ALA A 151 -1.47 -11.57 26.15
CA ALA A 151 -2.51 -12.38 26.78
C ALA A 151 -2.10 -13.84 26.93
N ILE A 152 -1.46 -14.43 25.91
CA ILE A 152 -0.93 -15.81 25.98
C ILE A 152 0.15 -15.89 27.06
N ARG A 153 1.10 -14.96 27.05
CA ARG A 153 2.21 -14.93 28.01
C ARG A 153 1.74 -14.78 29.46
N ASP A 154 0.74 -13.94 29.69
CA ASP A 154 0.15 -13.72 31.01
C ASP A 154 -0.61 -14.96 31.50
N VAL A 155 -1.35 -15.64 30.61
CA VAL A 155 -2.01 -16.91 30.93
C VAL A 155 -0.99 -17.99 31.28
N ASP A 156 0.09 -18.12 30.51
CA ASP A 156 1.14 -19.09 30.78
C ASP A 156 1.81 -18.82 32.14
N PHE A 157 2.08 -17.56 32.47
CA PHE A 157 2.60 -17.16 33.78
C PHE A 157 1.62 -17.48 34.93
N ALA A 158 0.33 -17.20 34.74
CA ALA A 158 -0.69 -17.47 35.75
C ALA A 158 -0.85 -18.98 36.01
N VAL A 159 -0.79 -19.80 34.97
CA VAL A 159 -0.82 -21.27 35.07
C VAL A 159 0.39 -21.78 35.83
N GLU A 160 1.61 -21.36 35.45
CA GLU A 160 2.84 -21.79 36.13
C GLU A 160 2.84 -21.37 37.62
N THR A 161 2.40 -20.14 37.91
CA THR A 161 2.29 -19.66 39.29
C THR A 161 1.26 -20.45 40.10
N ALA A 162 0.12 -20.81 39.49
CA ALA A 162 -0.89 -21.65 40.14
C ALA A 162 -0.38 -23.09 40.38
N HIS A 163 0.42 -23.63 39.47
CA HIS A 163 1.08 -24.92 39.63
C HIS A 163 2.13 -24.90 40.75
N LEU A 164 2.95 -23.84 40.82
CA LEU A 164 3.90 -23.63 41.89
C LEU A 164 3.19 -23.52 43.25
N ALA A 165 2.16 -22.65 43.35
CA ALA A 165 1.38 -22.49 44.57
C ALA A 165 0.67 -23.79 45.00
N ARG A 166 0.11 -24.56 44.06
CA ARG A 166 -0.46 -25.88 44.35
C ARG A 166 0.60 -26.83 44.90
N SER A 167 1.79 -26.84 44.31
CA SER A 167 2.90 -27.68 44.75
C SER A 167 3.37 -27.30 46.16
N ASP A 168 3.47 -26.01 46.46
CA ASP A 168 3.81 -25.51 47.80
C ASP A 168 2.75 -25.88 48.84
N ILE A 169 1.46 -25.73 48.51
CA ILE A 169 0.36 -26.15 49.39
C ILE A 169 0.43 -27.66 49.65
N LEU A 170 0.69 -28.47 48.62
CA LEU A 170 0.82 -29.92 48.76
C LEU A 170 2.00 -30.30 49.67
N VAL A 171 3.16 -29.65 49.52
CA VAL A 171 4.33 -29.88 50.37
C VAL A 171 4.05 -29.49 51.82
N GLN A 172 3.44 -28.33 52.07
CA GLN A 172 3.06 -27.90 53.42
C GLN A 172 2.00 -28.81 54.04
N SER A 173 1.03 -29.28 53.24
CA SER A 173 -0.02 -30.21 53.66
C SER A 173 0.57 -31.58 53.99
N ALA A 174 1.45 -32.12 53.16
CA ALA A 174 2.18 -33.36 53.42
C ALA A 174 2.97 -33.28 54.73
N SER A 175 3.68 -32.17 54.97
CA SER A 175 4.39 -31.94 56.25
C SER A 175 3.44 -31.88 57.47
N ARG A 176 2.28 -31.23 57.34
CA ARG A 176 1.26 -31.19 58.41
C ARG A 176 0.67 -32.58 58.66
N VAL A 177 0.31 -33.30 57.60
CA VAL A 177 -0.23 -34.67 57.67
C VAL A 177 0.79 -35.61 58.29
N LEU A 178 2.07 -35.53 57.91
CA LEU A 178 3.15 -36.31 58.52
C LEU A 178 3.29 -36.01 60.02
N ARG A 179 3.19 -34.74 60.44
CA ARG A 179 3.20 -34.39 61.87
C ARG A 179 1.98 -34.94 62.61
N THR A 180 0.79 -34.82 62.05
CA THR A 180 -0.44 -35.38 62.63
C THR A 180 -0.40 -36.91 62.70
N ALA A 181 0.09 -37.57 61.65
CA ALA A 181 0.26 -39.02 61.59
C ALA A 181 1.30 -39.53 62.60
N ASN A 182 2.32 -38.75 62.93
CA ASN A 182 3.29 -39.08 63.98
C ASN A 182 2.77 -38.80 65.41
N ALA A 183 1.86 -37.84 65.57
CA ALA A 183 1.26 -37.51 66.87
C ALA A 183 0.16 -38.50 67.30
N LEU A 184 -0.63 -39.02 66.35
CA LEU A 184 -1.71 -39.98 66.63
C LEU A 184 -1.24 -41.24 67.40
N PRO A 185 -0.16 -41.94 66.98
CA PRO A 185 0.36 -43.11 67.68
C PRO A 185 0.81 -42.83 69.12
N GLN A 186 1.37 -41.64 69.37
CA GLN A 186 1.82 -41.24 70.72
C GLN A 186 0.64 -41.05 71.69
N ILE A 187 -0.48 -40.51 71.20
CA ILE A 187 -1.71 -40.36 71.99
C ILE A 187 -2.31 -41.74 72.32
N ILE A 188 -2.29 -42.67 71.37
CA ILE A 188 -2.77 -44.04 71.61
C ILE A 188 -1.88 -44.76 72.63
N LEU A 189 -0.55 -44.59 72.57
CA LEU A 189 0.36 -45.15 73.58
C LEU A 189 0.11 -44.56 74.97
N GLN A 190 -0.30 -43.29 75.10
CA GLN A 190 -0.69 -42.70 76.38
C GLN A 190 -2.04 -43.22 76.89
N LEU A 191 -2.96 -43.61 76.00
CA LEU A 191 -4.26 -44.20 76.36
C LEU A 191 -4.20 -45.71 76.62
N LEU A 192 -3.17 -46.39 76.11
CA LEU A 192 -2.91 -47.82 76.34
C LEU A 192 -1.90 -48.08 77.47
N ALA A 193 -1.20 -47.04 77.94
CA ALA A 193 -0.38 -47.08 79.14
C ALA A 193 -1.09 -46.48 80.37
N PRO A 194 -2.18 -47.09 80.85
CA PRO A 194 -2.49 -47.19 82.27
C PRO A 194 -2.20 -48.58 82.84
#